data_AF-A0A0R2MWJ7-F1
#
_entry.id   AF-A0A0R2MWJ7-F1
#
_cell.length_a   1.000
_cell.length_b   1.000
_cell.length_c   1.000
_cell.angle_alpha   90.00
_cell.angle_beta   90.00
_cell.angle_gamma   90.00
#
_symmetry.space_group_name_H-M   'P 1'
#
loop_
_entity.id
_entity.type
_entity.pdbx_description
1 polymer ?
#
loop_
_entity_poly.entity_id
_entity_poly.type
_entity_poly.pdbx_seq_one_letter_code
_entity_poly.pdbx_strand_id
1 'polypeptide(L)'
;MAGEQLLGMIGSRGGKANEYADLVYGKVISTAPLSVQLDNKMVLPEAMLTLGLHVQSHKVKMTYRDRTRESDGERTEIVTIDESLKPGDGVVMIRGDGGQSFYILEKTEGET
;
A
#
# COMPACT_ATOMS: atom_id res chain seq x y z
N MET A 1 -24.98 -26.29 19.45
CA MET A 1 -25.88 -25.36 18.71
C MET A 1 -25.06 -24.42 17.84
N ALA A 2 -25.61 -23.87 16.76
CA ALA A 2 -24.85 -22.99 15.85
C ALA A 2 -24.23 -21.77 16.56
N GLY A 3 -24.92 -21.17 17.56
CA GLY A 3 -24.41 -20.03 18.32
C GLY A 3 -23.16 -20.34 19.16
N GLU A 4 -23.04 -21.56 19.66
CA GLU A 4 -21.90 -22.01 20.46
C GLU A 4 -20.67 -22.28 19.59
N GLN A 5 -20.89 -22.77 18.36
CA GLN A 5 -19.85 -22.90 17.36
C GLN A 5 -19.37 -21.51 16.88
N LEU A 6 -20.26 -20.54 16.71
CA LEU A 6 -19.90 -19.15 16.37
C LEU A 6 -19.09 -18.47 17.48
N LEU A 7 -19.48 -18.64 18.75
CA LEU A 7 -18.69 -18.15 19.88
C LEU A 7 -17.32 -18.82 19.95
N GLY A 8 -17.27 -20.14 19.73
CA GLY A 8 -16.01 -20.89 19.65
C GLY A 8 -15.10 -20.39 18.54
N MET A 9 -15.66 -20.07 17.36
CA MET A 9 -14.91 -19.52 16.22
C MET A 9 -14.43 -18.08 16.45
N ILE A 10 -15.20 -17.25 17.16
CA ILE A 10 -14.79 -15.89 17.53
C ILE A 10 -13.68 -15.93 18.59
N GLY A 11 -13.82 -16.79 19.60
CA GLY A 11 -12.83 -16.95 20.68
C GLY A 11 -11.56 -17.69 20.25
N SER A 12 -11.64 -18.58 19.25
CA SER A 12 -10.48 -19.36 18.77
C SER A 12 -9.44 -18.54 18.03
N ARG A 13 -9.82 -17.36 17.52
CA ARG A 13 -8.89 -16.50 16.78
C ARG A 13 -7.75 -15.99 17.65
N GLY A 14 -8.00 -15.75 18.95
CA GLY A 14 -6.99 -15.43 19.97
C GLY A 14 -6.20 -14.12 19.71
N GLY A 15 -6.14 -13.23 20.69
CA GLY A 15 -5.35 -11.99 20.60
C GLY A 15 -6.17 -10.71 20.79
N LYS A 16 -5.49 -9.61 21.10
CA LYS A 16 -6.11 -8.29 21.31
C LYS A 16 -6.38 -7.60 19.98
N ALA A 17 -7.37 -6.72 19.91
CA ALA A 17 -7.73 -5.99 18.68
C ALA A 17 -6.53 -5.30 17.99
N ASN A 18 -5.53 -4.86 18.76
CA ASN A 18 -4.33 -4.19 18.25
C ASN A 18 -3.27 -5.16 17.69
N GLU A 19 -3.35 -6.46 17.98
CA GLU A 19 -2.39 -7.47 17.49
C GLU A 19 -2.72 -7.93 16.05
N TYR A 20 -3.92 -7.60 15.56
CA TYR A 20 -4.31 -7.92 14.20
C TYR A 20 -3.83 -6.86 13.22
N ALA A 21 -3.32 -7.35 12.09
CA ALA A 21 -3.09 -6.52 10.93
C ALA A 21 -4.42 -6.10 10.32
N ASP A 22 -4.55 -4.82 9.97
CA ASP A 22 -5.77 -4.25 9.42
C ASP A 22 -5.44 -3.29 8.27
N LEU A 23 -6.37 -3.13 7.34
CA LEU A 23 -6.26 -2.16 6.26
C LEU A 23 -6.77 -0.80 6.74
N VAL A 24 -5.94 0.22 6.60
CA VAL A 24 -6.26 1.59 6.98
C VAL A 24 -6.02 2.52 5.81
N TYR A 25 -6.86 3.55 5.70
CA TYR A 25 -6.77 4.57 4.66
C TYR A 25 -6.22 5.86 5.23
N GLY A 26 -5.55 6.62 4.38
CA GLY A 26 -5.03 7.92 4.72
C GLY A 26 -4.72 8.79 3.51
N LYS A 27 -4.32 10.02 3.80
CA LYS A 27 -3.97 11.04 2.82
C LYS A 27 -2.54 11.52 3.06
N VAL A 28 -1.74 11.59 2.00
CA VAL A 28 -0.37 12.11 2.07
C VAL A 28 -0.42 13.62 2.32
N ILE A 29 0.23 14.09 3.39
CA ILE A 29 0.36 15.52 3.70
C ILE A 29 1.62 16.09 3.08
N SER A 30 2.74 15.36 3.19
CA SER A 30 4.07 15.79 2.79
C SER A 30 4.88 14.60 2.32
N THR A 31 5.83 14.84 1.40
CA THR A 31 6.73 13.83 0.84
C THR A 31 8.19 14.02 1.28
N ALA A 32 8.55 15.15 1.89
CA ALA A 32 9.89 15.42 2.41
C ALA A 32 9.84 16.36 3.64
N PRO A 33 9.80 15.83 4.88
CA PRO A 33 9.73 14.41 5.25
C PRO A 33 8.36 13.79 4.94
N LEU A 34 8.31 12.47 4.76
CA LEU A 34 7.05 11.78 4.45
C LEU A 34 6.09 11.83 5.65
N SER A 35 4.83 12.20 5.40
CA SER A 35 3.80 12.23 6.44
C SER A 35 2.44 11.88 5.86
N VAL A 36 1.73 10.97 6.52
CA VAL A 36 0.40 10.51 6.10
C VAL A 36 -0.60 10.74 7.23
N GLN A 37 -1.74 11.33 6.91
CA GLN A 37 -2.85 11.52 7.82
C GLN A 37 -3.86 10.40 7.65
N LEU A 38 -4.18 9.68 8.72
CA LEU A 38 -5.31 8.75 8.76
C LEU A 38 -6.65 9.50 8.83
N ASP A 39 -7.73 8.81 8.47
CA ASP A 39 -9.09 9.37 8.51
C ASP A 39 -9.49 9.89 9.89
N ASN A 40 -8.98 9.27 10.95
CA ASN A 40 -9.18 9.70 12.34
C ASN A 40 -8.32 10.93 12.73
N LYS A 41 -7.70 11.61 11.75
CA LYS A 41 -6.82 12.77 11.89
C LYS A 41 -5.47 12.52 12.59
N MET A 42 -5.11 11.26 12.84
CA MET A 42 -3.77 10.94 13.33
C MET A 42 -2.74 11.11 12.22
N VAL A 43 -1.64 11.80 12.50
CA VAL A 43 -0.53 12.00 11.55
C VAL A 43 0.58 11.00 11.85
N LEU A 44 0.92 10.20 10.85
CA LEU A 44 1.99 9.21 10.90
C LEU A 44 3.30 9.83 10.40
N PRO A 45 4.37 9.80 11.20
CA PRO A 45 5.69 10.23 10.77
C PRO A 45 6.37 9.16 9.90
N GLU A 46 7.31 9.58 9.06
CA GLU A 46 8.11 8.72 8.17
C GLU A 46 8.71 7.48 8.87
N ALA A 47 9.14 7.60 10.13
CA ALA A 47 9.73 6.50 10.89
C ALA A 47 8.80 5.30 11.12
N MET A 48 7.48 5.51 11.06
CA MET A 48 6.47 4.46 11.23
C MET A 48 5.99 3.90 9.87
N LEU A 49 6.41 4.52 8.77
CA LEU A 49 5.95 4.20 7.42
C LEU A 49 6.99 3.36 6.68
N THR A 50 6.54 2.24 6.13
CA THR A 50 7.31 1.45 5.16
C THR A 50 6.62 1.55 3.80
N LEU A 51 7.36 1.96 2.79
CA LEU A 51 6.83 2.15 1.44
C LEU A 51 6.88 0.85 0.63
N GLY A 52 5.78 0.53 -0.04
CA GLY A 52 5.71 -0.54 -1.01
C GLY A 52 6.24 -0.15 -2.39
N LEU A 53 6.29 -1.13 -3.29
CA LEU A 53 6.77 -0.93 -4.66
C LEU A 53 5.89 0.06 -5.45
N HIS A 54 4.57 -0.01 -5.23
CA HIS A 54 3.57 0.78 -5.96
C HIS A 54 3.37 2.22 -5.47
N VAL A 55 4.30 2.69 -4.64
CA VAL A 55 4.33 4.07 -4.13
C VAL A 55 5.72 4.71 -4.32
N GLN A 56 6.59 4.04 -5.08
CA GLN A 56 7.96 4.45 -5.37
C GLN A 56 8.26 4.31 -6.86
N SER A 57 9.15 5.17 -7.34
CA SER A 57 9.71 5.02 -8.68
C SER A 57 10.60 3.78 -8.74
N HIS A 58 10.29 2.83 -9.61
CA HIS A 58 11.07 1.60 -9.78
C HIS A 58 11.28 1.28 -11.26
N LYS A 59 12.32 0.49 -11.55
CA LYS A 59 12.69 0.10 -12.92
C LYS A 59 12.25 -1.32 -13.19
N VAL A 60 11.50 -1.52 -14.27
CA VAL A 60 11.01 -2.82 -14.70
C VAL A 60 11.61 -3.15 -16.07
N LYS A 61 12.11 -4.38 -16.20
CA LYS A 61 12.56 -4.92 -17.49
C LYS A 61 11.34 -5.47 -18.22
N MET A 62 10.91 -4.81 -19.30
CA MET A 62 9.73 -5.19 -20.06
C MET A 62 10.14 -5.76 -21.41
N THR A 63 9.58 -6.92 -21.77
CA THR A 63 9.71 -7.51 -23.10
C THR A 63 8.39 -7.36 -23.85
N TYR A 64 8.41 -6.75 -25.04
CA TYR A 64 7.22 -6.54 -25.86
C TYR A 64 7.49 -6.84 -27.33
N ARG A 65 6.44 -7.21 -28.07
CA ARG A 65 6.50 -7.40 -29.53
C ARG A 65 6.29 -6.06 -30.23
N ASP A 66 7.30 -5.66 -30.99
CA ASP A 66 7.27 -4.44 -31.79
C ASP A 66 6.60 -4.75 -33.14
N ARG A 67 5.33 -4.35 -33.31
CA ARG A 67 4.56 -4.58 -34.56
C ARG A 67 4.78 -3.50 -35.62
N THR A 68 5.68 -2.55 -35.37
CA THR A 68 5.82 -1.32 -36.16
C THR A 68 6.93 -1.38 -37.21
N ARG A 69 7.77 -2.43 -37.19
CA ARG A 69 8.83 -2.70 -38.18
C ARG A 69 8.61 -4.06 -38.83
N GLU A 70 9.05 -4.22 -40.08
CA GLU A 70 8.90 -5.43 -40.91
C GLU A 70 9.49 -6.74 -40.29
N SER A 71 10.13 -6.66 -39.13
CA SER A 71 10.60 -7.81 -38.37
C SER A 71 9.84 -7.90 -37.04
N ASP A 72 9.03 -8.95 -36.89
CA ASP A 72 8.24 -9.30 -35.71
C ASP A 72 9.17 -9.77 -34.55
N GLY A 73 10.03 -8.88 -34.08
CA GLY A 73 11.08 -9.16 -33.09
C GLY A 73 10.65 -8.81 -31.66
N GLU A 74 11.01 -9.66 -30.70
CA GLU A 74 10.87 -9.36 -29.27
C GLU A 74 11.93 -8.35 -28.83
N ARG A 75 11.50 -7.23 -28.25
CA ARG A 75 12.38 -6.19 -27.70
C ARG A 75 12.31 -6.21 -26.20
N THR A 76 13.45 -6.04 -25.54
CA THR A 76 13.52 -5.94 -24.08
C THR A 76 14.17 -4.63 -23.68
N GLU A 77 13.42 -3.81 -22.95
CA GLU A 77 13.86 -2.48 -22.53
C GLU A 77 13.62 -2.29 -21.03
N ILE A 78 14.45 -1.47 -20.38
CA ILE A 78 14.26 -1.09 -18.99
C ILE A 78 13.39 0.17 -18.97
N VAL A 79 12.17 0.04 -18.46
CA VAL A 79 11.21 1.13 -18.33
C VAL A 79 11.22 1.57 -16.87
N THR A 80 11.26 2.89 -16.65
CA THR A 80 11.04 3.46 -15.32
C THR A 80 9.55 3.71 -15.14
N ILE A 81 8.95 3.12 -14.12
CA ILE A 81 7.57 3.37 -13.72
C ILE A 81 7.63 4.35 -12.54
N ASP A 82 7.08 5.55 -12.72
CA ASP A 82 7.04 6.58 -11.68
C ASP A 82 5.69 6.58 -10.98
N GLU A 83 5.64 5.91 -9.83
CA GLU A 83 4.46 5.84 -8.93
C GLU A 83 4.71 6.62 -7.63
N SER A 84 5.60 7.61 -7.67
CA SER A 84 5.93 8.40 -6.48
C SER A 84 4.70 9.10 -5.87
N LEU A 85 4.71 9.18 -4.54
CA LEU A 85 3.67 9.87 -3.77
C LEU A 85 3.77 11.38 -3.95
N LYS A 86 2.61 12.04 -3.94
CA LYS A 86 2.45 13.49 -3.96
C LYS A 86 1.56 13.93 -2.80
N PRO A 87 1.75 15.16 -2.28
CA PRO A 87 0.82 15.74 -1.31
C PRO A 87 -0.61 15.72 -1.85
N GLY A 88 -1.55 15.21 -1.06
CA GLY A 88 -2.95 15.06 -1.43
C GLY A 88 -3.37 13.68 -1.90
N ASP A 89 -2.41 12.79 -2.22
CA ASP A 89 -2.74 11.43 -2.67
C ASP A 89 -3.41 10.61 -1.55
N GLY A 90 -4.45 9.87 -1.92
CA GLY A 90 -5.02 8.81 -1.07
C GLY A 90 -4.11 7.58 -1.09
N VAL A 91 -3.95 6.93 0.06
CA VAL A 91 -3.15 5.71 0.20
C VAL A 91 -3.87 4.69 1.08
N VAL A 92 -3.68 3.41 0.74
CA VAL A 92 -4.07 2.29 1.59
C VAL A 92 -2.83 1.67 2.22
N MET A 93 -2.93 1.35 3.50
CA MET A 93 -1.84 0.86 4.30
C MET A 93 -2.26 -0.35 5.14
N ILE A 94 -1.34 -1.27 5.39
CA ILE A 94 -1.50 -2.30 6.42
C ILE A 94 -0.93 -1.76 7.73
N ARG A 95 -1.76 -1.70 8.76
CA ARG A 95 -1.32 -1.48 10.14
C ARG A 95 -0.70 -2.75 10.68
N GLY A 96 0.51 -2.68 11.21
CA GLY A 96 1.23 -3.79 11.86
C GLY A 96 1.68 -3.43 13.28
N ASP A 97 2.22 -4.44 13.97
CA ASP A 97 2.89 -4.30 15.28
C ASP A 97 2.15 -3.42 16.29
N GLY A 98 0.90 -3.75 16.62
CA GLY A 98 0.16 -2.96 17.61
C GLY A 98 -0.27 -1.55 17.16
N GLY A 99 -0.04 -1.19 15.90
CA GLY A 99 -0.18 0.19 15.41
C GLY A 99 1.10 1.02 15.46
N GLN A 100 2.26 0.39 15.68
CA GLN A 100 3.56 1.07 15.65
C GLN A 100 4.16 1.16 14.24
N SER A 101 3.75 0.28 13.33
CA SER A 101 4.23 0.24 11.96
C SER A 101 3.08 0.24 10.95
N PHE A 102 3.30 0.86 9.80
CA PHE A 102 2.35 0.94 8.71
C PHE A 102 3.06 0.70 7.38
N TYR A 103 2.57 -0.26 6.61
CA TYR A 103 3.08 -0.57 5.28
C TYR A 103 2.15 0.00 4.21
N ILE A 104 2.64 0.95 3.41
CA ILE A 104 1.86 1.54 2.32
C ILE A 104 1.87 0.59 1.12
N LEU A 105 0.72 0.04 0.75
CA LEU A 105 0.59 -0.87 -0.39
C LEU A 105 0.59 -0.11 -1.71
N GLU A 106 -0.40 0.76 -1.87
CA GLU A 106 -0.72 1.41 -3.14
C GLU A 106 -1.45 2.74 -2.90
N LYS A 107 -1.52 3.52 -3.98
CA LYS A 107 -2.29 4.76 -4.03
C LYS A 107 -3.75 4.39 -4.28
N THR A 108 -4.67 5.01 -3.56
CA THR A 108 -6.09 4.91 -3.84
C THR A 108 -6.54 6.11 -4.68
N GLU A 109 -7.66 5.97 -5.38
CA GLU A 109 -8.34 7.14 -5.96
C GLU A 109 -8.68 8.08 -4.81
N GLY A 110 -7.90 9.16 -4.66
CA GLY A 110 -8.22 10.21 -3.71
C GLY A 110 -9.53 10.88 -4.15
N GLU A 111 -10.47 11.07 -3.22
CA GLU A 111 -11.63 11.91 -3.45
C GLU A 111 -11.15 13.25 -4.03
N THR A 112 -11.61 13.54 -5.25
CA THR A 112 -11.30 14.74 -6.04
C THR A 112 -12.05 15.95 -5.49
#